data_AF-A0A157S864-F1
#
_entry.id   AF-A0A157S864-F1
#
_cell.length_a   1.000
_cell.length_b   1.000
_cell.length_c   1.000
_cell.angle_alpha   90.00
_cell.angle_beta   90.00
_cell.angle_gamma   90.00
#
_symmetry.space_group_name_H-M   'P 1'
#
loop_
_entity.id
_entity.type
_entity.pdbx_description
1 polymer ?
#
loop_
_entity_poly.entity_id
_entity_poly.type
_entity_poly.pdbx_seq_one_letter_code
_entity_poly.pdbx_strand_id
1 'polypeptide(L)'
;MGFVYLHPFLDGNGRLHRFFIHHVLANSGLLPGATVVPVSAVIQKHIPDYLGVLQGFSQPVTRLWDYVRAEPDPIIRAHPGSSAYRFFDASREVAFLHRMIRHAVEEEIPSELAWLAGYDQAFAQLDQEFDLPRKDLSALIRMAQSHHGRLSGHRRKQYSHLPANVMDRIELVVQQAFGHSVINDATDDDQK
;
A
#
# COMPACT_ATOMS: atom_id res chain seq x y z
N MET A 1 22.24 1.06 -5.31
CA MET A 1 21.46 1.87 -6.29
C MET A 1 21.93 1.75 -7.74
N GLY A 2 23.20 1.41 -8.04
CA GLY A 2 23.67 1.32 -9.44
C GLY A 2 23.12 0.14 -10.29
N PHE A 3 22.54 -0.89 -9.68
CA PHE A 3 22.09 -2.10 -10.40
C PHE A 3 20.91 -1.84 -11.36
N VAL A 4 20.06 -0.85 -11.07
CA VAL A 4 18.89 -0.50 -11.91
C VAL A 4 19.31 0.09 -13.26
N TYR A 5 20.51 0.67 -13.32
CA TYR A 5 21.01 1.37 -14.49
C TYR A 5 21.89 0.52 -15.40
N LEU A 6 22.30 -0.66 -14.94
CA LEU A 6 23.03 -1.64 -15.74
C LEU A 6 22.15 -2.40 -16.74
N HIS A 7 20.82 -2.25 -16.66
CA HIS A 7 19.83 -2.87 -17.56
C HIS A 7 20.12 -4.36 -17.91
N PRO A 8 20.40 -5.25 -16.94
CA PRO A 8 20.82 -6.63 -17.26
C PRO A 8 19.69 -7.53 -17.77
N PHE A 9 18.43 -7.08 -17.73
CA PHE A 9 17.26 -7.87 -18.13
C PHE A 9 16.24 -7.07 -18.95
N LEU A 10 15.60 -7.73 -19.92
CA LEU A 10 14.63 -7.20 -20.88
C LEU A 10 13.30 -6.71 -20.26
N ASP A 11 12.89 -7.24 -19.09
CA ASP A 11 11.76 -6.76 -18.26
C ASP A 11 11.99 -7.18 -16.78
N GLY A 12 11.32 -6.54 -15.81
CA GLY A 12 11.34 -6.92 -14.39
C GLY A 12 12.26 -6.09 -13.48
N ASN A 13 12.99 -5.12 -14.04
CA ASN A 13 13.95 -4.28 -13.31
C ASN A 13 13.30 -3.48 -12.15
N GLY A 14 12.05 -3.04 -12.32
CA GLY A 14 11.29 -2.39 -11.25
C GLY A 14 10.93 -3.33 -10.10
N ARG A 15 10.71 -4.63 -10.38
CA ARG A 15 10.44 -5.65 -9.35
C ARG A 15 11.73 -6.01 -8.60
N LEU A 16 12.84 -6.17 -9.33
CA LEU A 16 14.17 -6.38 -8.75
C LEU A 16 14.61 -5.20 -7.87
N HIS A 17 14.37 -3.96 -8.29
CA HIS A 17 14.74 -2.80 -7.46
C HIS A 17 13.95 -2.73 -6.16
N ARG A 18 12.63 -2.96 -6.21
CA ARG A 18 11.79 -3.03 -5.01
C ARG A 18 12.22 -4.18 -4.09
N PHE A 19 12.57 -5.33 -4.66
CA PHE A 19 13.12 -6.46 -3.92
C PHE A 19 14.43 -6.08 -3.21
N PHE A 20 15.36 -5.40 -3.88
CA PHE A 20 16.61 -4.95 -3.27
C PHE A 20 16.40 -3.90 -2.16
N ILE A 21 15.48 -2.95 -2.35
CA ILE A 21 15.13 -1.98 -1.31
C ILE A 21 14.61 -2.71 -0.06
N HIS A 22 13.69 -3.66 -0.25
CA HIS A 22 13.13 -4.45 0.83
C HIS A 22 14.19 -5.30 1.53
N HIS A 23 15.05 -5.96 0.76
CA HIS A 23 16.13 -6.80 1.27
C HIS A 23 17.17 -6.00 2.09
N VAL A 24 17.55 -4.82 1.62
CA VAL A 24 18.48 -3.95 2.36
C VAL A 24 17.85 -3.42 3.65
N LEU A 25 16.58 -3.03 3.62
CA LEU A 25 15.87 -2.56 4.81
C LEU A 25 15.67 -3.67 5.85
N ALA A 26 15.27 -4.87 5.43
CA ALA A 26 15.12 -6.02 6.31
C ALA A 26 16.44 -6.40 7.01
N ASN A 27 17.58 -6.21 6.34
CA ASN A 27 18.91 -6.51 6.88
C ASN A 27 19.61 -5.32 7.55
N SER A 28 18.96 -4.15 7.63
CA SER A 28 19.59 -2.93 8.15
C SER A 28 19.67 -2.88 9.68
N GLY A 29 18.94 -3.76 10.39
CA GLY A 29 18.86 -3.75 11.86
C GLY A 29 18.22 -2.50 12.46
N LEU A 30 17.68 -1.60 11.63
CA LEU A 30 17.08 -0.33 12.03
C LEU A 30 15.71 -0.49 12.71
N LEU A 31 15.17 -1.70 12.71
CA LEU A 31 13.84 -2.01 13.23
C LEU A 31 13.98 -3.07 14.33
N PRO A 32 13.44 -2.83 15.54
CA PRO A 32 13.40 -3.84 16.58
C PRO A 32 12.39 -4.94 16.22
N GLY A 33 12.82 -6.19 16.39
CA GLY A 33 12.02 -7.36 16.03
C GLY A 33 11.89 -7.55 14.52
N ALA A 34 11.31 -8.66 14.08
CA ALA A 34 11.10 -9.00 12.66
C ALA A 34 10.07 -8.09 11.95
N THR A 35 10.00 -6.81 12.33
CA THR A 35 9.10 -5.80 11.77
C THR A 35 9.52 -5.47 10.35
N VAL A 36 8.64 -5.76 9.41
CA VAL A 36 8.88 -5.51 7.98
C VAL A 36 8.22 -4.18 7.60
N VAL A 37 9.02 -3.18 7.19
CA VAL A 37 8.45 -1.90 6.75
C VAL A 37 7.83 -2.07 5.35
N PRO A 38 6.57 -1.66 5.13
CA PRO A 38 5.85 -1.86 3.87
C PRO A 38 6.26 -0.86 2.76
N VAL A 39 7.55 -0.54 2.64
CA VAL A 39 8.07 0.47 1.68
C VAL A 39 7.69 0.13 0.23
N SER A 40 7.66 -1.16 -0.12
CA SER A 40 7.26 -1.56 -1.48
C SER A 40 5.79 -1.27 -1.78
N ALA A 41 4.91 -1.41 -0.79
CA ALA A 41 3.49 -1.07 -0.94
C ALA A 41 3.31 0.45 -1.07
N VAL A 42 4.06 1.24 -0.29
CA VAL A 42 4.08 2.71 -0.41
C VAL A 42 4.58 3.16 -1.78
N ILE A 43 5.69 2.62 -2.25
CA ILE A 43 6.21 2.93 -3.61
C ILE A 43 5.17 2.56 -4.68
N GLN A 44 4.39 1.49 -4.48
CA GLN A 44 3.34 1.08 -5.42
C GLN A 44 2.19 2.10 -5.50
N LYS A 45 1.91 2.85 -4.41
CA LYS A 45 0.98 3.99 -4.44
C LYS A 45 1.57 5.23 -5.14
N HIS A 46 2.90 5.29 -5.27
CA HIS A 46 3.66 6.41 -5.86
C HIS A 46 4.44 6.03 -7.13
N ILE A 47 3.88 5.14 -7.96
CA ILE A 47 4.54 4.69 -9.20
C ILE A 47 4.92 5.84 -10.15
N PRO A 48 4.07 6.87 -10.39
CA PRO A 48 4.45 7.98 -11.27
C PRO A 48 5.72 8.71 -10.79
N ASP A 49 5.80 9.01 -9.49
CA ASP A 49 6.97 9.70 -8.90
C ASP A 49 8.22 8.81 -8.95
N TYR A 50 8.05 7.53 -8.66
CA TYR A 50 9.11 6.53 -8.75
C TYR A 50 9.67 6.44 -10.18
N LEU A 51 8.79 6.39 -11.19
CA LEU A 51 9.21 6.40 -12.60
C LEU A 51 9.90 7.71 -12.98
N GLY A 52 9.38 8.85 -12.52
CA GLY A 52 9.97 10.17 -12.80
C GLY A 52 11.39 10.32 -12.22
N VAL A 53 11.63 9.76 -11.04
CA VAL A 53 12.96 9.72 -10.43
C VAL A 53 13.91 8.85 -11.25
N LEU A 54 13.50 7.63 -11.64
CA LEU A 54 14.33 6.73 -12.46
C LEU A 54 14.61 7.27 -13.87
N GLN A 55 13.63 7.93 -14.48
CA GLN A 55 13.78 8.56 -15.79
C GLN A 55 14.77 9.73 -15.77
N GLY A 56 14.95 10.37 -14.61
CA GLY A 56 15.89 11.47 -14.41
C GLY A 56 17.34 11.13 -14.77
N PHE A 57 17.77 9.90 -14.52
CA PHE A 57 19.10 9.43 -14.92
C PHE A 57 19.06 8.55 -16.18
N SER A 58 18.08 7.63 -16.29
CA SER A 58 18.06 6.68 -17.40
C SER A 58 17.83 7.34 -18.77
N GLN A 59 16.96 8.35 -18.90
CA GLN A 59 16.71 8.96 -20.21
C GLN A 59 17.94 9.71 -20.77
N PRO A 60 18.61 10.60 -20.00
CA PRO A 60 19.85 11.24 -20.47
C PRO A 60 20.92 10.23 -20.92
N VAL A 61 21.10 9.16 -20.14
CA VAL A 61 22.11 8.14 -20.46
C VAL A 61 21.73 7.34 -21.71
N THR A 62 20.46 6.91 -21.84
CA THR A 62 19.98 6.20 -23.03
C THR A 62 20.15 7.01 -24.31
N ARG A 63 20.04 8.35 -24.26
CA ARG A 63 20.29 9.23 -25.42
C ARG A 63 21.74 9.22 -25.92
N LEU A 64 22.69 8.76 -25.10
CA LEU A 64 24.09 8.62 -25.50
C LEU A 64 24.37 7.31 -26.25
N TRP A 65 23.40 6.41 -26.30
CA TRP A 65 23.51 5.15 -27.06
C TRP A 65 23.01 5.36 -28.49
N ASP A 66 23.78 4.85 -29.45
CA ASP A 66 23.32 4.67 -30.83
C ASP A 66 22.96 3.20 -31.00
N TYR A 67 21.67 2.92 -31.20
CA TYR A 67 21.18 1.56 -31.42
C TYR A 67 19.95 1.58 -32.32
N VAL A 68 19.73 0.45 -32.99
CA VAL A 68 18.52 0.17 -33.76
C VAL A 68 17.75 -0.93 -33.06
N ARG A 69 16.44 -0.74 -32.88
CA ARG A 69 15.56 -1.82 -32.40
C ARG A 69 15.50 -2.92 -33.46
N ALA A 70 15.91 -4.12 -33.07
CA ALA A 70 15.76 -5.35 -33.82
C ALA A 70 15.31 -6.44 -32.85
N GLU A 71 14.77 -7.54 -33.39
CA GLU A 71 14.45 -8.73 -32.61
C GLU A 71 15.43 -9.86 -32.94
N PRO A 72 15.84 -10.69 -31.97
CA PRO A 72 15.40 -10.70 -30.56
C PRO A 72 16.03 -9.60 -29.69
N ASP A 73 17.13 -8.99 -30.15
CA ASP A 73 17.89 -7.99 -29.39
C ASP A 73 18.20 -6.74 -30.23
N PRO A 74 18.34 -5.55 -29.59
CA PRO A 74 18.74 -4.34 -30.29
C PRO A 74 20.16 -4.42 -30.85
N ILE A 75 20.37 -3.86 -32.05
CA ILE A 75 21.69 -3.74 -32.66
C ILE A 75 22.34 -2.45 -32.15
N ILE A 76 23.35 -2.59 -31.29
CA ILE A 76 24.13 -1.47 -30.74
C ILE A 76 25.19 -1.05 -31.77
N ARG A 77 25.18 0.23 -32.15
CA ARG A 77 26.14 0.84 -33.08
C ARG A 77 27.23 1.63 -32.34
N ALA A 78 26.87 2.31 -31.25
CA ALA A 78 27.82 3.00 -30.38
C ALA A 78 27.30 3.06 -28.93
N HIS A 79 28.24 3.08 -27.97
CA HIS A 79 27.94 3.19 -26.55
C HIS A 79 28.77 4.30 -25.88
N PRO A 80 28.28 4.94 -24.80
CA PRO A 80 28.98 6.04 -24.15
C PRO A 80 30.22 5.63 -23.32
N GLY A 81 30.45 4.32 -23.13
CA GLY A 81 31.51 3.82 -22.26
C GLY A 81 31.21 4.04 -20.79
N SER A 82 32.19 3.77 -19.92
CA SER A 82 32.01 3.80 -18.46
C SER A 82 31.92 5.20 -17.85
N SER A 83 32.39 6.23 -18.57
CA SER A 83 32.39 7.62 -18.10
C SER A 83 30.98 8.14 -17.81
N ALA A 84 30.00 7.77 -18.63
CA ALA A 84 28.59 8.17 -18.45
C ALA A 84 27.94 7.63 -17.17
N TYR A 85 28.55 6.62 -16.53
CA TYR A 85 28.05 5.99 -15.30
C TYR A 85 28.93 6.29 -14.08
N ARG A 86 30.11 6.89 -14.29
CA ARG A 86 31.15 7.05 -13.26
C ARG A 86 30.76 8.02 -12.15
N PHE A 87 29.96 9.03 -12.46
CA PHE A 87 29.50 10.05 -11.51
C PHE A 87 27.99 10.04 -11.40
N PHE A 88 27.43 8.89 -11.05
CA PHE A 88 26.00 8.76 -10.81
C PHE A 88 25.59 9.58 -9.58
N ASP A 89 24.86 10.67 -9.81
CA ASP A 89 24.18 11.42 -8.74
C ASP A 89 22.83 10.77 -8.43
N ALA A 90 22.79 10.07 -7.29
CA ALA A 90 21.60 9.36 -6.80
C ALA A 90 20.74 10.21 -5.84
N SER A 91 20.98 11.52 -5.74
CA SER A 91 20.35 12.36 -4.72
C SER A 91 18.83 12.33 -4.79
N ARG A 92 18.25 12.27 -6.00
CA ARG A 92 16.80 12.23 -6.21
C ARG A 92 16.20 10.89 -5.78
N GLU A 93 16.89 9.80 -6.07
CA GLU A 93 16.56 8.42 -5.69
C GLU A 93 16.58 8.25 -4.18
N VAL A 94 17.65 8.71 -3.54
CA VAL A 94 17.79 8.66 -2.07
C VAL A 94 16.72 9.51 -1.41
N ALA A 95 16.49 10.74 -1.89
CA ALA A 95 15.45 11.62 -1.35
C ALA A 95 14.06 11.01 -1.52
N PHE A 96 13.76 10.39 -2.66
CA PHE A 96 12.51 9.68 -2.89
C PHE A 96 12.35 8.52 -1.91
N LEU A 97 13.34 7.63 -1.82
CA LEU A 97 13.27 6.46 -0.95
C LEU A 97 13.11 6.85 0.52
N HIS A 98 13.83 7.87 0.97
CA HIS A 98 13.70 8.40 2.32
C HIS A 98 12.26 8.89 2.60
N ARG A 99 11.61 9.60 1.66
CA ARG A 99 10.20 9.99 1.80
C ARG A 99 9.28 8.78 1.91
N MET A 100 9.50 7.74 1.11
CA MET A 100 8.68 6.53 1.14
C MET A 100 8.84 5.74 2.44
N ILE A 101 10.07 5.64 2.96
CA ILE A 101 10.34 5.02 4.27
C ILE A 101 9.65 5.83 5.36
N ARG A 102 9.78 7.16 5.34
CA ARG A 102 9.14 8.03 6.31
C ARG A 102 7.63 7.83 6.32
N HIS A 103 6.99 7.90 5.16
CA HIS A 103 5.55 7.69 5.04
C HIS A 103 5.12 6.29 5.53
N ALA A 104 5.91 5.25 5.23
CA ALA A 104 5.62 3.91 5.72
C ALA A 104 5.66 3.83 7.27
N VAL A 105 6.62 4.52 7.90
CA VAL A 105 6.81 4.50 9.36
C VAL A 105 5.85 5.42 10.09
N GLU A 106 5.63 6.62 9.57
CA GLU A 106 4.86 7.66 10.26
C GLU A 106 3.36 7.55 9.98
N GLU A 107 2.94 6.93 8.87
CA GLU A 107 1.53 6.91 8.46
C GLU A 107 1.01 5.47 8.28
N GLU A 108 1.63 4.65 7.42
CA GLU A 108 1.07 3.33 7.09
C GLU A 108 1.09 2.37 8.28
N ILE A 109 2.22 2.23 8.98
CA ILE A 109 2.34 1.31 10.12
C ILE A 109 1.36 1.70 11.24
N PRO A 110 1.30 2.98 11.70
CA PRO A 110 0.32 3.38 12.70
C PRO A 110 -1.13 3.14 12.27
N SER A 111 -1.46 3.42 11.00
CA SER A 111 -2.80 3.20 10.45
C SER A 111 -3.18 1.71 10.44
N GLU A 112 -2.25 0.83 10.02
CA GLU A 112 -2.45 -0.61 10.02
C GLU A 112 -2.63 -1.16 11.45
N LEU A 113 -1.82 -0.69 12.41
CA LEU A 113 -1.96 -1.06 13.82
C LEU A 113 -3.29 -0.62 14.41
N ALA A 114 -3.73 0.61 14.12
CA ALA A 114 -5.04 1.11 14.55
C ALA A 114 -6.17 0.28 13.95
N TRP A 115 -6.05 -0.11 12.68
CA TRP A 115 -7.02 -0.96 12.02
C TRP A 115 -7.10 -2.36 12.65
N LEU A 116 -5.95 -2.99 12.93
CA LEU A 116 -5.89 -4.30 13.59
C LEU A 116 -6.48 -4.24 15.01
N ALA A 117 -6.15 -3.20 15.78
CA ALA A 117 -6.70 -3.02 17.12
C ALA A 117 -8.23 -2.87 17.10
N GLY A 118 -8.77 -2.04 16.22
CA GLY A 118 -10.22 -1.89 16.05
C GLY A 118 -10.90 -3.17 15.57
N TYR A 119 -10.25 -3.91 14.66
CA TYR A 119 -10.75 -5.21 14.19
C TYR A 119 -10.82 -6.23 15.33
N ASP A 120 -9.74 -6.40 16.10
CA ASP A 120 -9.67 -7.37 17.19
C ASP A 120 -10.69 -7.04 18.28
N GLN A 121 -10.86 -5.75 18.61
CA GLN A 121 -11.89 -5.29 19.54
C GLN A 121 -13.31 -5.64 19.05
N ALA A 122 -13.64 -5.27 17.81
CA ALA A 122 -14.97 -5.54 17.24
C ALA A 122 -15.24 -7.04 17.15
N PHE A 123 -14.24 -7.81 16.72
CA PHE A 123 -14.35 -9.26 16.58
C PHE A 123 -14.58 -9.92 17.94
N ALA A 124 -13.74 -9.60 18.94
CA ALA A 124 -13.85 -10.19 20.28
C ALA A 124 -15.22 -9.91 20.92
N GLN A 125 -15.73 -8.70 20.75
CA GLN A 125 -17.05 -8.32 21.29
C GLN A 125 -18.18 -9.07 20.58
N LEU A 126 -18.18 -9.12 19.24
CA LEU A 126 -19.26 -9.75 18.49
C LEU A 126 -19.24 -11.28 18.58
N ASP A 127 -18.06 -11.89 18.69
CA ASP A 127 -17.88 -13.35 18.89
C ASP A 127 -18.40 -13.79 20.28
N GLN A 128 -18.44 -12.88 21.26
CA GLN A 128 -19.07 -13.10 22.57
C GLN A 128 -20.59 -12.88 22.54
N GLU A 129 -21.07 -11.93 21.74
CA GLU A 129 -22.49 -11.57 21.68
C GLU A 129 -23.31 -12.50 20.77
N PHE A 130 -22.71 -13.07 19.71
CA PHE A 130 -23.42 -13.83 18.70
C PHE A 130 -22.74 -15.16 18.36
N ASP A 131 -23.55 -16.23 18.29
CA ASP A 131 -23.13 -17.55 17.79
C ASP A 131 -23.20 -17.58 16.25
N LEU A 132 -22.30 -16.82 15.61
CA LEU A 132 -22.17 -16.75 14.15
C LEU A 132 -20.93 -17.48 13.67
N PRO A 133 -20.93 -17.99 12.42
CA PRO A 133 -19.71 -18.46 11.80
C PRO A 133 -18.64 -17.35 11.82
N ARG A 134 -17.48 -17.61 12.44
CA ARG A 134 -16.35 -16.65 12.54
C ARG A 134 -15.97 -16.03 11.19
N LYS A 135 -16.11 -16.80 10.10
CA LYS A 135 -15.87 -16.33 8.72
C LYS A 135 -16.82 -15.21 8.31
N ASP A 136 -18.10 -15.34 8.64
CA ASP A 136 -19.12 -14.35 8.32
C ASP A 136 -18.94 -13.11 9.18
N LEU A 137 -18.65 -13.30 10.48
CA LEU A 137 -18.34 -12.18 11.37
C LEU A 137 -17.13 -11.37 10.88
N SER A 138 -16.04 -12.07 10.53
CA SER A 138 -14.83 -11.45 9.96
C SER A 138 -15.14 -10.66 8.67
N ALA A 139 -15.98 -11.23 7.81
CA ALA A 139 -16.38 -10.60 6.55
C ALA A 139 -17.24 -9.35 6.81
N LEU A 140 -18.24 -9.44 7.69
CA LEU A 140 -19.15 -8.35 8.04
C LEU A 140 -18.40 -7.16 8.68
N ILE A 141 -17.47 -7.43 9.60
CA ILE A 141 -16.62 -6.37 10.20
C ILE A 141 -15.82 -5.65 9.11
N ARG A 142 -15.13 -6.40 8.24
CA ARG A 142 -14.33 -5.81 7.15
C ARG A 142 -15.19 -4.99 6.19
N MET A 143 -16.38 -5.51 5.84
CA MET A 143 -17.31 -4.82 4.94
C MET A 143 -17.86 -3.54 5.58
N ALA A 144 -18.29 -3.59 6.84
CA ALA A 144 -18.78 -2.41 7.56
C ALA A 144 -17.67 -1.35 7.66
N GLN A 145 -16.45 -1.77 8.04
CA GLN A 145 -15.32 -0.86 8.18
C GLN A 145 -14.92 -0.20 6.85
N SER A 146 -14.98 -0.94 5.73
CA SER A 146 -14.71 -0.38 4.40
C SER A 146 -15.71 0.71 3.97
N HIS A 147 -16.84 0.82 4.67
CA HIS A 147 -17.93 1.74 4.41
C HIS A 147 -18.26 2.57 5.66
N HIS A 148 -17.23 3.06 6.36
CA HIS A 148 -17.35 3.96 7.52
C HIS A 148 -18.26 3.42 8.64
N GLY A 149 -18.18 2.12 8.90
CA GLY A 149 -18.98 1.45 9.93
C GLY A 149 -20.42 1.13 9.51
N ARG A 150 -20.75 1.15 8.21
CA ARG A 150 -22.09 0.79 7.69
C ARG A 150 -22.02 -0.32 6.63
N LEU A 151 -23.01 -1.21 6.63
CA LEU A 151 -23.21 -2.25 5.65
C LEU A 151 -24.18 -1.74 4.57
N SER A 152 -23.77 -1.82 3.30
CA SER A 152 -24.64 -1.44 2.19
C SER A 152 -25.90 -2.31 2.12
N GLY A 153 -26.98 -1.78 1.54
CA GLY A 153 -28.23 -2.52 1.40
C GLY A 153 -28.07 -3.83 0.61
N HIS A 154 -27.13 -3.89 -0.33
CA HIS A 154 -26.78 -5.13 -1.02
C HIS A 154 -26.18 -6.18 -0.07
N ARG A 155 -25.26 -5.78 0.82
CA ARG A 155 -24.67 -6.69 1.82
C ARG A 155 -25.71 -7.17 2.83
N ARG A 156 -26.60 -6.28 3.29
CA ARG A 156 -27.73 -6.68 4.14
C ARG A 156 -28.60 -7.75 3.48
N LYS A 157 -28.92 -7.61 2.19
CA LYS A 157 -29.66 -8.62 1.41
C LYS A 157 -28.89 -9.93 1.26
N GLN A 158 -27.58 -9.89 1.08
CA GLN A 158 -26.73 -11.08 0.99
C GLN A 158 -26.76 -11.91 2.29
N TYR A 159 -26.89 -11.25 3.45
CA TYR A 159 -27.01 -11.87 4.77
C TYR A 159 -28.46 -11.86 5.29
N SER A 160 -29.44 -12.04 4.41
CA SER A 160 -30.88 -11.99 4.76
C SER A 160 -31.34 -13.03 5.79
N HIS A 161 -30.53 -14.07 6.02
CA HIS A 161 -30.75 -15.07 7.07
C HIS A 161 -30.42 -14.54 8.48
N LEU A 162 -29.67 -13.43 8.58
CA LEU A 162 -29.40 -12.75 9.84
C LEU A 162 -30.49 -11.72 10.14
N PRO A 163 -31.03 -11.69 11.37
CA PRO A 163 -32.03 -10.71 11.72
C PRO A 163 -31.44 -9.29 11.78
N ALA A 164 -32.27 -8.30 11.48
CA ALA A 164 -31.84 -6.91 11.29
C ALA A 164 -31.10 -6.34 12.51
N ASN A 165 -31.55 -6.70 13.73
CA ASN A 165 -30.91 -6.27 14.98
C ASN A 165 -29.46 -6.73 15.11
N VAL A 166 -29.10 -7.89 14.54
CA VAL A 166 -27.72 -8.39 14.53
C VAL A 166 -26.87 -7.53 13.60
N MET A 167 -27.39 -7.19 12.42
CA MET A 167 -26.71 -6.34 11.45
C MET A 167 -26.46 -4.93 12.00
N ASP A 168 -27.47 -4.35 12.64
CA ASP A 168 -27.37 -3.03 13.25
C ASP A 168 -26.40 -3.04 14.45
N ARG A 169 -26.38 -4.14 15.22
CA ARG A 169 -25.41 -4.31 16.29
C ARG A 169 -23.98 -4.41 15.77
N ILE A 170 -23.75 -5.16 14.69
CA ILE A 170 -22.44 -5.25 14.05
C ILE A 170 -21.95 -3.87 13.61
N GLU A 171 -22.80 -3.07 12.96
CA GLU A 171 -22.44 -1.71 12.55
C GLU A 171 -22.05 -0.83 13.74
N LEU A 172 -22.85 -0.88 14.80
CA LEU A 172 -22.61 -0.08 16.01
C LEU A 172 -21.29 -0.48 16.68
N VAL A 173 -21.00 -1.78 16.81
CA VAL A 173 -19.74 -2.23 17.39
C VAL A 173 -18.54 -1.83 16.52
N VAL A 174 -18.65 -1.93 15.20
CA VAL A 174 -17.60 -1.47 14.28
C VAL A 174 -17.40 0.04 14.37
N GLN A 175 -18.47 0.83 14.45
CA GLN A 175 -18.34 2.28 14.62
C GLN A 175 -17.61 2.62 15.93
N GLN A 176 -17.95 1.95 17.03
CA GLN A 176 -17.31 2.15 18.32
C GLN A 176 -15.83 1.73 18.33
N ALA A 177 -15.52 0.53 17.83
CA ALA A 177 -14.16 -0.02 17.86
C ALA A 177 -13.17 0.77 16.99
N PHE A 178 -13.65 1.37 15.90
CA PHE A 178 -12.82 2.19 15.01
C PHE A 178 -12.98 3.70 15.24
N GLY A 179 -13.72 4.13 16.28
CA GLY A 179 -13.87 5.54 16.63
C GLY A 179 -14.65 6.39 15.61
N HIS A 180 -15.53 5.78 14.82
CA HIS A 180 -16.45 6.54 13.97
C HIS A 180 -17.47 7.22 14.89
N SER A 181 -17.37 8.56 14.99
CA SER A 181 -18.42 9.35 15.63
C SER A 181 -19.74 9.07 14.91
N VAL A 182 -20.72 8.56 15.65
CA VAL A 182 -22.10 8.37 15.17
C VAL A 182 -22.61 9.73 14.74
N ILE A 183 -22.56 10.03 13.44
CA ILE A 183 -23.27 11.18 12.89
C ILE A 183 -24.74 10.80 12.99
N ASN A 184 -25.39 11.31 14.04
CA ASN A 184 -26.84 11.37 14.12
C ASN A 184 -27.32 12.29 12.99
N ASP A 185 -27.63 11.71 11.84
CA ASP A 185 -28.62 12.30 10.93
C ASP A 185 -30.00 12.10 11.59
N ALA A 186 -30.22 12.81 12.70
CA ALA A 186 -31.54 13.10 13.19
C ALA A 186 -32.01 14.33 12.42
N THR A 187 -32.88 14.07 11.44
CA THR A 187 -33.88 14.98 10.91
C THR A 187 -34.18 16.16 11.83
N ASP A 188 -33.92 17.37 11.35
CA ASP A 188 -34.62 18.57 11.79
C ASP A 188 -35.40 19.10 10.58
N ASP A 189 -36.45 18.37 10.25
CA ASP A 189 -37.59 18.85 9.48
C ASP A 189 -38.64 19.25 10.53
N ASP A 190 -38.48 20.47 11.08
CA ASP A 190 -39.51 21.31 11.69
C ASP A 190 -38.86 22.37 12.61
N GLN A 191 -38.63 23.58 12.09
CA GLN A 191 -39.13 24.83 12.70
C GLN A 191 -38.70 26.09 11.92
N LYS A 192 -39.71 26.65 11.22
CA LYS A 192 -40.00 28.07 10.99
C LYS A 192 -39.45 28.77 9.74
#